data_AF-G2QG92-F1
#
_entry.id   AF-G2QG92-F1
#
_cell.length_a   1.000
_cell.length_b   1.000
_cell.length_c   1.000
_cell.angle_alpha   90.00
_cell.angle_beta   90.00
_cell.angle_gamma   90.00
#
_symmetry.space_group_name_H-M   'P 1'
#
loop_
_entity.id
_entity.type
_entity.pdbx_description
1 polymer ?
#
loop_
_entity_poly.entity_id
_entity_poly.type
_entity_poly.pdbx_seq_one_letter_code
_entity_poly.pdbx_strand_id
1 'polypeptide(L)'
;MADVSRDSESENAPPKDQQHPVRWYRSTFYNMTILGLCNLAAPGIWGAMNSLGAGGAASPRLVNAANALTFCLMVVSCYFSSALVHYIGIKGALIFGTIGYAPYAAGLYTNNRFGTEWLTLFGAALCGISAGVFWMAEAAIAIAYPEPWNRGKALGYWLTYRLSGQILGGAINLGLNADRNEAGKVSYAVFLVFIAIQAAGPLVGLLLNSPSRVERRDGKKVSLSIVQNPWWEIKETTKLFFGRNFLLLVLFIGQAVFAEAVFFTYLALWFSVRSRALGSFLSGIVAVIAGNILGHWLDRTKISLKIRTRSSFAAIVILQGAWWIWATVLVTRFHRTRPTYDWSDSGFGAAFGVFVFLTLGFQLNYLFLYFIIHNLARDEAEVIRYAALLRGTESAWQALSYGLESIAIFGEVGGVYLNFGLWAAAILPAWLVLRHFGARKDGAIIISGGEGGSGGKVVTGLRGPTAESGSGSTPDAPSPAEETEADKKGW
;
A
#
# COMPACT_ATOMS: atom_id res chain seq x y z
N MET A 1 1.42 21.22 30.66
CA MET A 1 2.24 20.16 31.26
C MET A 1 1.34 19.23 32.04
N ALA A 2 0.97 18.12 31.42
CA ALA A 2 0.63 16.86 32.07
C ALA A 2 1.22 15.82 31.10
N ASP A 3 2.43 15.40 31.42
CA ASP A 3 3.21 14.42 30.67
C ASP A 3 2.55 13.06 30.89
N VAL A 4 1.68 12.65 29.96
CA VAL A 4 1.25 11.25 29.89
C VAL A 4 2.38 10.53 29.17
N SER A 5 3.39 10.15 29.94
CA SER A 5 4.44 9.26 29.47
C SER A 5 3.78 8.02 28.85
N ARG A 6 4.19 7.72 27.61
CA ARG A 6 3.73 6.58 26.83
C ARG A 6 4.40 5.31 27.36
N ASP A 7 4.36 5.11 28.68
CA ASP A 7 5.05 4.02 29.37
C ASP A 7 4.42 2.67 28.98
N SER A 8 5.21 1.88 28.26
CA SER A 8 5.10 0.44 28.05
C SER A 8 3.71 -0.09 27.70
N GLU A 9 3.29 0.02 26.44
CA GLU A 9 2.46 -1.07 25.91
C GLU A 9 3.40 -2.25 25.63
N SER A 10 3.24 -3.37 26.35
CA SER A 10 4.10 -4.53 26.11
C SER A 10 3.84 -5.10 24.73
N GLU A 11 4.90 -5.34 23.96
CA GLU A 11 4.82 -6.04 22.67
C GLU A 11 4.51 -7.54 22.83
N ASN A 12 4.58 -8.05 24.06
CA ASN A 12 4.23 -9.42 24.40
C ASN A 12 2.80 -9.48 24.94
N ALA A 13 2.06 -10.51 24.53
CA ALA A 13 0.72 -10.77 25.05
C ALA A 13 0.81 -11.15 26.54
N PRO A 14 -0.05 -10.59 27.41
CA PRO A 14 -0.12 -11.03 28.80
C PRO A 14 -0.57 -12.49 28.86
N PRO A 15 -0.14 -13.25 29.89
CA PRO A 15 -0.65 -14.59 30.19
C PRO A 15 -2.18 -14.64 30.13
N LYS A 16 -2.76 -15.76 29.67
CA LYS A 16 -4.22 -15.86 29.39
C LYS A 16 -5.08 -15.56 30.62
N ASP A 17 -4.59 -15.89 31.80
CA ASP A 17 -5.14 -15.61 33.13
C ASP A 17 -5.16 -14.12 33.49
N GLN A 18 -4.31 -13.30 32.85
CA GLN A 18 -4.21 -11.85 33.04
C GLN A 18 -4.92 -11.07 31.93
N GLN A 19 -5.53 -11.74 30.95
CA GLN A 19 -6.27 -11.08 29.87
C GLN A 19 -7.66 -10.66 30.35
N HIS A 20 -8.02 -9.40 30.08
CA HIS A 20 -9.34 -8.90 30.38
C HIS A 20 -10.40 -9.61 29.51
N PRO A 21 -11.54 -10.04 30.09
CA PRO A 21 -12.63 -10.62 29.32
C PRO A 21 -13.24 -9.55 28.41
N VAL A 22 -13.30 -9.83 27.11
CA VAL A 22 -13.83 -8.91 26.10
C VAL A 22 -15.12 -9.48 25.51
N ARG A 23 -16.12 -8.62 25.30
CA ARG A 23 -17.33 -9.03 24.58
C ARG A 23 -17.01 -9.18 23.10
N TRP A 24 -17.48 -10.24 22.46
CA TRP A 24 -17.19 -10.52 21.04
C TRP A 24 -17.49 -9.30 20.14
N TYR A 25 -18.68 -8.71 20.25
CA TYR A 25 -19.12 -7.57 19.44
C TYR A 25 -18.40 -6.23 19.75
N ARG A 26 -17.52 -6.19 20.75
CA ARG A 26 -16.67 -5.04 21.10
C ARG A 26 -15.19 -5.32 20.97
N SER A 27 -14.83 -6.58 20.70
CA SER A 27 -13.46 -7.02 20.57
C SER A 27 -12.75 -6.34 19.41
N THR A 28 -11.41 -6.28 19.49
CA THR A 28 -10.55 -5.92 18.36
C THR A 28 -10.92 -6.70 17.10
N PHE A 29 -11.05 -8.03 17.21
CA PHE A 29 -11.32 -8.90 16.07
C PHE A 29 -12.60 -8.51 15.33
N TYR A 30 -13.71 -8.31 16.06
CA TYR A 30 -14.98 -7.87 15.48
C TYR A 30 -14.83 -6.55 14.72
N ASN A 31 -14.19 -5.55 15.33
CA ASN A 31 -14.01 -4.25 14.68
C ASN A 31 -13.10 -4.35 13.44
N MET A 32 -12.08 -5.19 13.46
CA MET A 32 -11.23 -5.45 12.28
C MET A 32 -12.00 -6.17 11.17
N THR A 33 -12.92 -7.08 11.51
CA THR A 33 -13.85 -7.70 10.53
C THR A 33 -14.76 -6.65 9.90
N ILE A 34 -15.37 -5.77 10.68
CA ILE A 34 -16.23 -4.70 10.14
C ILE A 34 -15.43 -3.74 9.25
N LEU A 35 -14.22 -3.35 9.67
CA LEU A 35 -13.32 -2.54 8.85
C LEU A 35 -12.95 -3.25 7.53
N GLY A 36 -12.69 -4.56 7.60
CA GLY A 36 -12.43 -5.41 6.44
C GLY A 36 -13.61 -5.48 5.49
N LEU A 37 -14.84 -5.66 5.99
CA LEU A 37 -16.05 -5.67 5.18
C LEU A 37 -16.32 -4.31 4.53
N CYS A 38 -16.07 -3.19 5.21
CA CYS A 38 -16.12 -1.86 4.60
C CYS A 38 -15.08 -1.74 3.47
N ASN A 39 -13.89 -2.30 3.67
CA ASN A 39 -12.83 -2.35 2.67
C ASN A 39 -13.21 -3.16 1.44
N LEU A 40 -13.79 -4.34 1.66
CA LEU A 40 -14.30 -5.18 0.58
C LEU A 40 -15.34 -4.38 -0.21
N ALA A 41 -16.32 -3.80 0.48
CA ALA A 41 -17.44 -3.12 -0.14
C ALA A 41 -17.03 -1.86 -0.92
N ALA A 42 -16.14 -1.04 -0.38
CA ALA A 42 -15.75 0.24 -0.99
C ALA A 42 -14.49 0.07 -1.88
N PRO A 43 -13.25 0.21 -1.38
CA PRO A 43 -12.06 0.17 -2.24
C PRO A 43 -11.82 -1.18 -2.93
N GLY A 44 -12.26 -2.30 -2.36
CA GLY A 44 -12.15 -3.63 -2.96
C GLY A 44 -12.97 -3.76 -4.25
N ILE A 45 -14.27 -3.47 -4.20
CA ILE A 45 -15.12 -3.44 -5.40
C ILE A 45 -14.71 -2.32 -6.36
N TRP A 46 -14.25 -1.18 -5.87
CA TRP A 46 -13.68 -0.14 -6.75
C TRP A 46 -12.46 -0.64 -7.52
N GLY A 47 -11.55 -1.37 -6.85
CA GLY A 47 -10.41 -2.01 -7.50
C GLY A 47 -10.86 -3.05 -8.54
N ALA A 48 -11.88 -3.86 -8.22
CA ALA A 48 -12.46 -4.80 -9.17
C ALA A 48 -12.99 -4.08 -10.43
N MET A 49 -13.74 -2.98 -10.26
CA MET A 49 -14.25 -2.18 -11.38
C MET A 49 -13.14 -1.64 -12.28
N ASN A 50 -12.05 -1.13 -11.71
CA ASN A 50 -10.91 -0.66 -12.50
C ASN A 50 -10.22 -1.79 -13.27
N SER A 51 -10.13 -2.97 -12.65
CA SER A 51 -9.52 -4.14 -13.28
C SER A 51 -10.29 -4.73 -14.46
N LEU A 52 -11.54 -4.28 -14.67
CA LEU A 52 -12.33 -4.64 -15.87
C LEU A 52 -11.71 -4.08 -17.17
N GLY A 53 -10.78 -3.13 -17.07
CA GLY A 53 -10.28 -2.32 -18.19
C GLY A 53 -11.27 -1.22 -18.53
N ALA A 54 -10.86 0.05 -18.41
CA ALA A 54 -11.71 1.21 -18.64
C ALA A 54 -13.05 1.15 -17.86
N GLY A 55 -13.06 0.60 -16.63
CA GLY A 55 -14.29 0.47 -15.85
C GLY A 55 -15.36 -0.41 -16.50
N GLY A 56 -15.00 -1.27 -17.47
CA GLY A 56 -15.92 -2.08 -18.26
C GLY A 56 -16.60 -1.33 -19.41
N ALA A 57 -16.18 -0.09 -19.71
CA ALA A 57 -16.63 0.69 -20.85
C ALA A 57 -15.96 0.26 -22.16
N ALA A 58 -16.51 0.73 -23.27
CA ALA A 58 -15.95 0.51 -24.61
C ALA A 58 -14.76 1.44 -24.91
N SER A 59 -14.70 2.62 -24.28
CA SER A 59 -13.59 3.57 -24.43
C SER A 59 -12.99 3.94 -23.07
N PRO A 60 -11.66 3.93 -22.91
CA PRO A 60 -10.97 4.35 -21.68
C PRO A 60 -11.14 5.83 -21.33
N ARG A 61 -11.44 6.71 -22.30
CA ARG A 61 -11.36 8.16 -22.13
C ARG A 61 -12.15 8.69 -20.94
N LEU A 62 -13.45 8.40 -20.87
CA LEU A 62 -14.33 8.90 -19.82
C LEU A 62 -13.94 8.33 -18.45
N VAL A 63 -13.64 7.04 -18.38
CA VAL A 63 -13.33 6.38 -17.11
C VAL A 63 -11.96 6.80 -16.58
N ASN A 64 -10.97 6.94 -17.45
CA ASN A 64 -9.67 7.47 -17.08
C ASN A 64 -9.79 8.93 -16.61
N ALA A 65 -10.58 9.78 -17.29
CA ALA A 65 -10.86 11.14 -16.81
C ALA A 65 -11.58 11.14 -15.44
N ALA A 66 -12.54 10.24 -15.24
CA ALA A 66 -13.25 10.10 -13.98
C ALA A 66 -12.33 9.63 -12.83
N ASN A 67 -11.45 8.66 -13.09
CA ASN A 67 -10.44 8.23 -12.12
C ASN A 67 -9.44 9.34 -11.82
N ALA A 68 -8.98 10.10 -12.82
CA ALA A 68 -8.11 11.25 -12.60
C ALA A 68 -8.76 12.28 -11.66
N LEU A 69 -10.04 12.60 -11.89
CA LEU A 69 -10.84 13.45 -11.01
C LEU A 69 -10.96 12.88 -9.59
N THR A 70 -11.21 11.58 -9.48
CA THR A 70 -11.27 10.86 -8.20
C THR A 70 -9.98 11.05 -7.41
N PHE A 71 -8.82 10.81 -8.04
CA PHE A 71 -7.52 10.92 -7.38
C PHE A 71 -7.14 12.38 -7.05
N CYS A 72 -7.46 13.35 -7.91
CA CYS A 72 -7.28 14.77 -7.61
C CYS A 72 -8.04 15.18 -6.33
N LEU A 73 -9.32 14.80 -6.24
CA LEU A 73 -10.14 15.10 -5.06
C LEU A 73 -9.74 14.25 -3.85
N MET A 74 -9.18 13.06 -4.06
CA MET A 74 -8.61 12.23 -3.00
C MET A 74 -7.40 12.91 -2.34
N VAL A 75 -6.50 13.52 -3.12
CA VAL A 75 -5.37 14.29 -2.57
C VAL A 75 -5.86 15.41 -1.64
N VAL A 76 -6.87 16.16 -2.10
CA VAL A 76 -7.46 17.27 -1.33
C VAL A 76 -8.17 16.75 -0.08
N SER A 77 -9.02 15.72 -0.21
CA SER A 77 -9.78 15.18 0.92
C SER A 77 -8.89 14.50 1.97
N CYS A 78 -7.84 13.79 1.57
CA CYS A 78 -6.80 13.27 2.48
C CYS A 78 -6.16 14.39 3.31
N TYR A 79 -5.90 15.55 2.70
CA TYR A 79 -5.30 16.68 3.41
C TYR A 79 -6.21 17.24 4.51
N PHE A 80 -7.52 17.32 4.25
CA PHE A 80 -8.51 17.86 5.18
C PHE A 80 -9.16 16.80 6.09
N SER A 81 -8.88 15.51 5.90
CA SER A 81 -9.59 14.44 6.58
C SER A 81 -9.37 14.42 8.10
N SER A 82 -8.22 14.91 8.57
CA SER A 82 -7.91 15.04 10.01
C SER A 82 -8.83 16.03 10.72
N ALA A 83 -9.09 17.18 10.09
CA ALA A 83 -10.05 18.16 10.56
C ALA A 83 -11.48 17.58 10.56
N LEU A 84 -11.86 16.85 9.51
CA LEU A 84 -13.17 16.22 9.44
C LEU A 84 -13.38 15.20 10.58
N VAL A 85 -12.41 14.31 10.83
CA VAL A 85 -12.48 13.33 11.94
C VAL A 85 -12.58 14.00 13.29
N HIS A 86 -11.94 15.14 13.50
CA HIS A 86 -12.05 15.89 14.75
C HIS A 86 -13.53 16.25 15.05
N TYR A 87 -14.31 16.61 14.03
CA TYR A 87 -15.72 16.99 14.19
C TYR A 87 -16.69 15.80 14.22
N ILE A 88 -16.58 14.86 13.27
CA ILE A 88 -17.57 13.77 13.10
C ILE A 88 -17.16 12.45 13.78
N GLY A 89 -15.94 12.39 14.32
CA GLY A 89 -15.35 11.19 14.91
C GLY A 89 -14.92 10.15 13.88
N ILE A 90 -14.05 9.22 14.30
CA ILE A 90 -13.47 8.22 13.39
C ILE A 90 -14.51 7.29 12.76
N LYS A 91 -15.56 6.95 13.52
CA LYS A 91 -16.66 6.11 13.04
C LYS A 91 -17.46 6.83 11.96
N GLY A 92 -17.79 8.09 12.19
CA GLY A 92 -18.50 8.93 11.22
C GLY A 92 -17.69 9.10 9.93
N ALA A 93 -16.38 9.29 10.05
CA ALA A 93 -15.47 9.39 8.92
C ALA A 93 -15.38 8.10 8.10
N LEU A 94 -15.33 6.92 8.74
CA LEU A 94 -15.37 5.65 8.02
C LEU A 94 -16.67 5.50 7.22
N ILE A 95 -17.82 5.79 7.85
CA ILE A 95 -19.14 5.72 7.19
C ILE A 95 -19.19 6.70 6.01
N PHE A 96 -18.85 7.97 6.23
CA PHE A 96 -18.77 8.97 5.19
C PHE A 96 -17.90 8.50 4.02
N GLY A 97 -16.74 7.92 4.35
CA GLY A 97 -15.80 7.42 3.38
C GLY A 97 -16.35 6.34 2.44
N THR A 98 -17.32 5.54 2.91
CA THR A 98 -17.96 4.49 2.08
C THR A 98 -19.04 5.00 1.12
N ILE A 99 -19.62 6.19 1.36
CA ILE A 99 -20.83 6.66 0.66
C ILE A 99 -20.55 6.98 -0.82
N GLY A 100 -19.39 7.57 -1.14
CA GLY A 100 -19.10 8.08 -2.49
C GLY A 100 -18.82 6.99 -3.54
N TYR A 101 -18.61 5.74 -3.12
CA TYR A 101 -18.30 4.65 -4.04
C TYR A 101 -19.51 4.20 -4.87
N ALA A 102 -20.68 4.04 -4.26
CA ALA A 102 -21.89 3.58 -4.95
C ALA A 102 -22.37 4.52 -6.08
N PRO A 103 -22.36 5.86 -5.91
CA PRO A 103 -22.64 6.79 -7.01
C PRO A 103 -21.71 6.63 -8.21
N TYR A 104 -20.42 6.34 -8.00
CA TYR A 104 -19.48 6.09 -9.09
C TYR A 104 -19.85 4.83 -9.87
N ALA A 105 -20.15 3.71 -9.19
CA ALA A 105 -20.60 2.49 -9.85
C ALA A 105 -21.93 2.70 -10.60
N ALA A 106 -22.86 3.48 -10.05
CA ALA A 106 -24.09 3.88 -10.73
C ALA A 106 -23.82 4.73 -11.97
N GLY A 107 -22.83 5.62 -11.91
CA GLY A 107 -22.34 6.37 -13.07
C GLY A 107 -21.79 5.47 -14.17
N LEU A 108 -20.99 4.46 -13.83
CA LEU A 108 -20.49 3.48 -14.81
C LEU A 108 -21.64 2.64 -15.40
N TYR A 109 -22.59 2.21 -14.58
CA TYR A 109 -23.79 1.48 -15.05
C TYR A 109 -24.61 2.29 -16.05
N THR A 110 -24.95 3.54 -15.71
CA THR A 110 -25.78 4.40 -16.57
C THR A 110 -25.05 4.78 -17.86
N ASN A 111 -23.73 4.99 -17.80
CA ASN A 111 -22.91 5.17 -19.00
C ASN A 111 -22.93 3.91 -19.88
N ASN A 112 -22.76 2.74 -19.27
CA ASN A 112 -22.75 1.47 -19.98
C ASN A 112 -24.12 1.22 -20.65
N ARG A 113 -25.23 1.40 -19.92
CA ARG A 113 -26.58 1.07 -20.38
C ARG A 113 -27.25 2.12 -21.26
N PHE A 114 -27.03 3.40 -20.97
CA PHE A 114 -27.76 4.54 -21.55
C PHE A 114 -26.85 5.57 -22.22
N GLY A 115 -25.52 5.47 -22.06
CA GLY A 115 -24.57 6.45 -22.62
C GLY A 115 -24.44 7.74 -21.80
N THR A 116 -25.03 7.81 -20.61
CA THR A 116 -24.95 9.00 -19.73
C THR A 116 -23.52 9.20 -19.21
N GLU A 117 -22.94 10.38 -19.39
CA GLU A 117 -21.55 10.65 -18.97
C GLU A 117 -21.46 11.46 -17.66
N TRP A 118 -22.37 12.40 -17.43
CA TRP A 118 -22.29 13.33 -16.30
C TRP A 118 -22.29 12.61 -14.94
N LEU A 119 -23.06 11.53 -14.80
CA LEU A 119 -23.16 10.78 -13.55
C LEU A 119 -21.86 10.03 -13.23
N THR A 120 -21.10 9.63 -14.26
CA THR A 120 -19.77 9.03 -14.07
C THR A 120 -18.80 10.03 -13.45
N LEU A 121 -18.77 11.26 -13.97
CA LEU A 121 -17.90 12.34 -13.45
C LEU A 121 -18.36 12.81 -12.07
N PHE A 122 -19.66 13.01 -11.87
CA PHE A 122 -20.21 13.37 -10.57
C PHE A 122 -19.97 12.28 -9.52
N GLY A 123 -20.21 11.03 -9.88
CA GLY A 123 -19.95 9.88 -9.02
C GLY A 123 -18.46 9.74 -8.67
N ALA A 124 -17.56 9.96 -9.63
CA ALA A 124 -16.13 10.02 -9.40
C ALA A 124 -15.72 11.15 -8.44
N ALA A 125 -16.36 12.32 -8.54
CA ALA A 125 -16.10 13.42 -7.62
C ALA A 125 -16.50 13.06 -6.18
N LEU A 126 -17.69 12.49 -6.00
CA LEU A 126 -18.15 11.98 -4.70
C LEU A 126 -17.22 10.89 -4.16
N CYS A 127 -16.82 9.94 -5.02
CA CYS A 127 -15.90 8.87 -4.68
C CYS A 127 -14.54 9.41 -4.24
N GLY A 128 -13.97 10.41 -4.93
CA GLY A 128 -12.68 11.00 -4.57
C GLY A 128 -12.71 11.67 -3.20
N ILE A 129 -13.76 12.45 -2.93
CA ILE A 129 -13.96 13.12 -1.64
C ILE A 129 -14.13 12.11 -0.51
N SER A 130 -14.93 11.05 -0.73
CA SER A 130 -15.17 10.04 0.30
C SER A 130 -13.93 9.15 0.51
N ALA A 131 -13.25 8.75 -0.57
CA ALA A 131 -12.10 7.86 -0.52
C ALA A 131 -10.97 8.42 0.34
N GLY A 132 -10.63 9.71 0.23
CA GLY A 132 -9.54 10.26 1.04
C GLY A 132 -9.83 10.23 2.54
N VAL A 133 -11.09 10.45 2.92
CA VAL A 133 -11.55 10.30 4.30
C VAL A 133 -11.54 8.83 4.72
N PHE A 134 -11.97 7.92 3.84
CA PHE A 134 -11.99 6.48 4.08
C PHE A 134 -10.59 5.94 4.41
N TRP A 135 -9.60 6.23 3.56
CA TRP A 135 -8.24 5.73 3.72
C TRP A 135 -7.60 6.19 5.02
N MET A 136 -7.82 7.45 5.40
CA MET A 136 -7.30 7.96 6.67
C MET A 136 -8.01 7.28 7.86
N ALA A 137 -9.35 7.20 7.82
CA ALA A 137 -10.11 6.57 8.90
C ALA A 137 -9.73 5.10 9.08
N GLU A 138 -9.59 4.38 7.97
CA GLU A 138 -9.11 3.01 7.93
C GLU A 138 -7.73 2.86 8.57
N ALA A 139 -6.74 3.64 8.13
CA ALA A 139 -5.38 3.56 8.65
C ALA A 139 -5.36 3.79 10.17
N ALA A 140 -6.09 4.80 10.65
CA ALA A 140 -6.19 5.09 12.07
C ALA A 140 -6.85 3.95 12.87
N ILE A 141 -7.93 3.34 12.36
CA ILE A 141 -8.60 2.21 13.02
C ILE A 141 -7.69 0.98 13.01
N ALA A 142 -7.08 0.65 11.87
CA ALA A 142 -6.23 -0.52 11.71
C ALA A 142 -4.98 -0.49 12.61
N ILE A 143 -4.46 0.69 12.91
CA ILE A 143 -3.31 0.88 13.80
C ILE A 143 -3.73 0.93 15.27
N ALA A 144 -4.79 1.67 15.60
CA ALA A 144 -5.11 2.00 16.99
C ALA A 144 -5.98 0.96 17.71
N TYR A 145 -6.81 0.22 16.98
CA TYR A 145 -7.75 -0.73 17.59
C TYR A 145 -7.05 -2.00 18.08
N PRO A 146 -6.11 -2.59 17.32
CA PRO A 146 -5.41 -3.78 17.78
C PRO A 146 -4.43 -3.53 18.91
N GLU A 147 -4.36 -4.52 19.80
CA GLU A 147 -3.33 -4.60 20.82
C GLU A 147 -1.94 -4.70 20.16
N PRO A 148 -0.88 -4.08 20.71
CA PRO A 148 0.46 -4.03 20.10
C PRO A 148 0.98 -5.39 19.63
N TRP A 149 0.87 -6.42 20.48
CA TRP A 149 1.31 -7.79 20.17
C TRP A 149 0.48 -8.48 19.07
N ASN A 150 -0.68 -7.92 18.71
CA ASN A 150 -1.61 -8.46 17.73
C ASN A 150 -1.75 -7.60 16.47
N ARG A 151 -1.12 -6.40 16.42
CA ARG A 151 -1.22 -5.45 15.30
C ARG A 151 -0.91 -6.09 13.95
N GLY A 152 0.20 -6.83 13.84
CA GLY A 152 0.58 -7.49 12.58
C GLY A 152 -0.43 -8.52 12.08
N LYS A 153 -0.96 -9.37 12.99
CA LYS A 153 -1.98 -10.37 12.64
C LYS A 153 -3.31 -9.74 12.25
N ALA A 154 -3.73 -8.72 12.99
CA ALA A 154 -4.94 -7.96 12.70
C ALA A 154 -4.85 -7.25 11.35
N LEU A 155 -3.69 -6.64 11.04
CA LEU A 155 -3.45 -5.98 9.76
C LEU A 155 -3.47 -6.96 8.58
N GLY A 156 -2.82 -8.13 8.72
CA GLY A 156 -2.87 -9.18 7.69
C GLY A 156 -4.27 -9.73 7.45
N TYR A 157 -5.04 -9.98 8.53
CA TYR A 157 -6.43 -10.42 8.44
C TYR A 157 -7.31 -9.39 7.73
N TRP A 158 -7.17 -8.11 8.08
CA TRP A 158 -7.90 -7.02 7.44
C TRP A 158 -7.57 -6.88 5.95
N LEU A 159 -6.28 -6.94 5.59
CA LEU A 159 -5.83 -6.79 4.20
C LEU A 159 -6.40 -7.87 3.27
N THR A 160 -6.69 -9.06 3.83
CA THR A 160 -7.34 -10.16 3.10
C THR A 160 -8.69 -9.75 2.51
N TYR A 161 -9.48 -8.94 3.21
CA TYR A 161 -10.78 -8.48 2.70
C TYR A 161 -10.68 -7.58 1.47
N ARG A 162 -9.71 -6.68 1.45
CA ARG A 162 -9.45 -5.80 0.29
C ARG A 162 -9.09 -6.63 -0.94
N LEU A 163 -8.17 -7.57 -0.79
CA LEU A 163 -7.74 -8.47 -1.88
C LEU A 163 -8.89 -9.40 -2.33
N SER A 164 -9.69 -9.87 -1.38
CA SER A 164 -10.86 -10.71 -1.66
C SER A 164 -11.91 -9.96 -2.47
N GLY A 165 -12.11 -8.65 -2.23
CA GLY A 165 -12.99 -7.82 -3.04
C GLY A 165 -12.59 -7.77 -4.51
N GLN A 166 -11.30 -7.62 -4.79
CA GLN A 166 -10.78 -7.63 -6.16
C GLN A 166 -10.97 -9.00 -6.84
N ILE A 167 -10.63 -10.09 -6.15
CA ILE A 167 -10.79 -11.45 -6.68
C ILE A 167 -12.27 -11.78 -6.91
N LEU A 168 -13.14 -11.45 -5.95
CA LEU A 168 -14.58 -11.68 -6.04
C LEU A 168 -15.18 -10.92 -7.21
N GLY A 169 -14.84 -9.64 -7.37
CA GLY A 169 -15.34 -8.84 -8.49
C GLY A 169 -14.82 -9.32 -9.84
N GLY A 170 -13.56 -9.76 -9.91
CA GLY A 170 -13.01 -10.41 -11.11
C GLY A 170 -13.71 -11.74 -11.45
N ALA A 171 -14.02 -12.56 -10.44
CA ALA A 171 -14.74 -13.81 -10.61
C ALA A 171 -16.19 -13.60 -11.09
N ILE A 172 -16.90 -12.62 -10.51
CA ILE A 172 -18.25 -12.22 -10.96
C ILE A 172 -18.20 -11.76 -12.41
N ASN A 173 -17.21 -10.93 -12.76
CA ASN A 173 -17.06 -10.42 -14.11
C ASN A 173 -16.78 -11.55 -15.13
N LEU A 174 -15.87 -12.47 -14.78
CA LEU A 174 -15.55 -13.63 -15.61
C LEU A 174 -16.76 -14.53 -15.81
N GLY A 175 -17.47 -14.88 -14.74
CA GLY A 175 -18.67 -15.73 -14.81
C GLY A 175 -19.78 -15.12 -15.66
N LEU A 176 -19.98 -13.80 -15.62
CA LEU A 176 -21.04 -13.11 -16.37
C LEU A 176 -20.67 -12.74 -17.81
N ASN A 177 -19.39 -12.85 -18.20
CA ASN A 177 -18.92 -12.45 -19.53
C ASN A 177 -18.11 -13.51 -20.27
N ALA A 178 -18.02 -14.75 -19.75
CA ALA A 178 -17.25 -15.83 -20.36
C ALA A 178 -17.64 -16.10 -21.83
N ASP A 179 -18.92 -15.92 -22.16
CA ASP A 179 -19.45 -16.19 -23.50
C ASP A 179 -19.33 -15.02 -24.48
N ARG A 180 -18.81 -13.85 -24.05
CA ARG A 180 -18.71 -12.64 -24.89
C ARG A 180 -17.32 -12.49 -25.50
N ASN A 181 -17.16 -12.97 -26.74
CA ASN A 181 -15.90 -13.00 -27.48
C ASN A 181 -15.58 -11.74 -28.30
N GLU A 182 -16.42 -10.70 -28.25
CA GLU A 182 -16.22 -9.45 -28.99
C GLU A 182 -15.64 -8.33 -28.11
N ALA A 183 -15.13 -7.27 -28.73
CA ALA A 183 -14.83 -6.01 -28.05
C ALA A 183 -16.12 -5.29 -27.64
N GLY A 184 -16.07 -4.50 -26.57
CA GLY A 184 -17.20 -3.67 -26.18
C GLY A 184 -17.41 -3.55 -24.68
N LYS A 185 -18.67 -3.50 -24.26
CA LYS A 185 -19.07 -3.22 -22.89
C LYS A 185 -19.21 -4.51 -22.06
N VAL A 186 -18.74 -4.46 -20.81
CA VAL A 186 -19.01 -5.51 -19.82
C VAL A 186 -20.51 -5.57 -19.53
N SER A 187 -21.03 -6.77 -19.18
CA SER A 187 -22.43 -6.98 -18.80
C SER A 187 -22.89 -6.02 -17.69
N TYR A 188 -24.05 -5.39 -17.89
CA TYR A 188 -24.62 -4.46 -16.93
C TYR A 188 -24.97 -5.12 -15.58
N ALA A 189 -25.18 -6.45 -15.58
CA ALA A 189 -25.43 -7.23 -14.36
C ALA A 189 -24.25 -7.15 -13.37
N VAL A 190 -23.02 -7.03 -13.88
CA VAL A 190 -21.82 -6.85 -13.04
C VAL A 190 -21.93 -5.57 -12.20
N PHE A 191 -22.33 -4.45 -12.82
CA PHE A 191 -22.47 -3.19 -12.10
C PHE A 191 -23.61 -3.21 -11.08
N LEU A 192 -24.73 -3.89 -11.35
CA LEU A 192 -25.82 -4.01 -10.37
C LEU A 192 -25.36 -4.70 -9.09
N VAL A 193 -24.56 -5.77 -9.21
CA VAL A 193 -23.96 -6.45 -8.06
C VAL A 193 -22.99 -5.52 -7.32
N PHE A 194 -22.14 -4.80 -8.04
CA PHE A 194 -21.18 -3.86 -7.45
C PHE A 194 -21.86 -2.70 -6.70
N ILE A 195 -22.92 -2.13 -7.28
CA ILE A 195 -23.72 -1.08 -6.64
C ILE A 195 -24.37 -1.61 -5.36
N ALA A 196 -24.95 -2.80 -5.39
CA ALA A 196 -25.58 -3.40 -4.22
C ALA A 196 -24.58 -3.61 -3.07
N ILE A 197 -23.39 -4.13 -3.38
CA ILE A 197 -22.32 -4.33 -2.39
C ILE A 197 -21.83 -2.97 -1.84
N GLN A 198 -21.61 -1.98 -2.71
CA GLN A 198 -21.15 -0.65 -2.29
C GLN A 198 -22.19 0.11 -1.46
N ALA A 199 -23.47 0.00 -1.81
CA ALA A 199 -24.57 0.60 -1.05
C ALA A 199 -24.73 -0.02 0.36
N ALA A 200 -24.29 -1.27 0.55
CA ALA A 200 -24.24 -1.88 1.87
C ALA A 200 -23.06 -1.38 2.73
N GLY A 201 -22.02 -0.79 2.13
CA GLY A 201 -20.82 -0.30 2.81
C GLY A 201 -21.11 0.62 4.01
N PRO A 202 -21.91 1.69 3.84
CA PRO A 202 -22.31 2.58 4.95
C PRO A 202 -23.05 1.84 6.07
N LEU A 203 -23.91 0.88 5.73
CA LEU A 203 -24.67 0.08 6.70
C LEU A 203 -23.74 -0.82 7.52
N VAL A 204 -22.74 -1.41 6.88
CA VAL A 204 -21.68 -2.17 7.57
C VAL A 204 -20.87 -1.24 8.47
N GLY A 205 -20.53 -0.02 8.02
CA GLY A 205 -19.83 0.97 8.82
C GLY A 205 -20.57 1.37 10.11
N LEU A 206 -21.90 1.32 10.12
CA LEU A 206 -22.70 1.55 11.33
C LEU A 206 -22.45 0.51 12.43
N LEU A 207 -21.99 -0.69 12.07
CA LEU A 207 -21.68 -1.75 13.02
C LEU A 207 -20.32 -1.54 13.72
N LEU A 208 -19.47 -0.63 13.22
CA LEU A 208 -18.18 -0.35 13.84
C LEU A 208 -18.41 0.27 15.24
N ASN A 209 -17.63 -0.17 16.23
CA ASN A 209 -17.65 0.49 17.54
C ASN A 209 -16.92 1.83 17.49
N SER A 210 -17.32 2.76 18.34
CA SER A 210 -16.52 3.95 18.60
C SER A 210 -15.27 3.56 19.40
N PRO A 211 -14.15 4.29 19.30
CA PRO A 211 -12.91 3.97 20.03
C PRO A 211 -13.11 3.74 21.53
N SER A 212 -13.97 4.55 22.16
CA SER A 212 -14.33 4.44 23.57
C SER A 212 -15.09 3.16 23.98
N ARG A 213 -15.68 2.45 23.01
CA ARG A 213 -16.46 1.23 23.21
C ARG A 213 -15.71 -0.03 22.80
N VAL A 214 -14.51 0.10 22.25
CA VAL A 214 -13.66 -1.05 21.91
C VAL A 214 -13.08 -1.61 23.20
N GLU A 215 -13.20 -2.92 23.36
CA GLU A 215 -12.67 -3.67 24.49
C GLU A 215 -11.45 -4.48 24.01
N ARG A 216 -10.26 -4.10 24.50
CA ARG A 216 -8.99 -4.79 24.23
C ARG A 216 -8.66 -5.77 25.35
N ARG A 217 -7.89 -6.81 25.03
CA ARG A 217 -7.50 -7.86 25.98
C ARG A 217 -6.48 -7.40 27.03
N ASP A 218 -5.76 -6.30 26.80
CA ASP A 218 -4.95 -5.60 27.83
C ASP A 218 -5.80 -4.77 28.81
N GLY A 219 -7.11 -4.63 28.59
CA GLY A 219 -7.95 -3.73 29.39
C GLY A 219 -7.71 -2.24 29.15
N LYS A 220 -6.79 -1.87 28.22
CA LYS A 220 -6.53 -0.47 27.86
C LYS A 220 -7.59 0.03 26.88
N LYS A 221 -7.98 1.30 27.03
CA LYS A 221 -8.90 1.96 26.08
C LYS A 221 -8.14 2.38 24.82
N VAL A 222 -8.80 2.27 23.67
CA VAL A 222 -8.26 2.78 22.40
C VAL A 222 -8.21 4.31 22.45
N SER A 223 -7.01 4.87 22.31
CA SER A 223 -6.78 6.31 22.20
C SER A 223 -6.30 6.65 20.79
N LEU A 224 -7.01 7.57 20.13
CA LEU A 224 -6.62 8.12 18.83
C LEU A 224 -5.91 9.46 19.05
N SER A 225 -4.69 9.43 19.58
CA SER A 225 -3.89 10.64 19.84
C SER A 225 -3.43 11.35 18.55
N ILE A 226 -3.31 10.61 17.44
CA ILE A 226 -2.83 11.10 16.14
C ILE A 226 -3.73 12.23 15.58
N VAL A 227 -4.97 12.34 16.05
CA VAL A 227 -5.94 13.36 15.57
C VAL A 227 -6.05 14.58 16.48
N GLN A 228 -5.29 14.65 17.58
CA GLN A 228 -5.46 15.68 18.59
C GLN A 228 -4.85 17.03 18.19
N ASN A 229 -3.81 17.05 17.33
CA ASN A 229 -3.21 18.29 16.84
C ASN A 229 -2.96 18.25 15.32
N PRO A 230 -4.01 18.45 14.49
CA PRO A 230 -3.94 18.27 13.04
C PRO A 230 -2.94 19.23 12.37
N TRP A 231 -2.82 20.47 12.85
CA TRP A 231 -1.92 21.47 12.27
C TRP A 231 -0.44 21.14 12.52
N TRP A 232 -0.12 20.62 13.70
CA TRP A 232 1.23 20.17 14.00
C TRP A 232 1.61 18.96 13.12
N GLU A 233 0.71 17.98 12.99
CA GLU A 233 0.93 16.82 12.13
C GLU A 233 1.11 17.22 10.65
N ILE A 234 0.30 18.14 10.15
CA ILE A 234 0.47 18.70 8.79
C ILE A 234 1.85 19.34 8.62
N LYS A 235 2.29 20.13 9.60
CA LYS A 235 3.59 20.82 9.54
C LYS A 235 4.75 19.82 9.51
N GLU A 236 4.77 18.84 10.40
CA GLU A 236 5.84 17.83 10.44
C GLU A 236 5.81 16.92 9.21
N THR A 237 4.63 16.55 8.73
CA THR A 237 4.45 15.78 7.49
C THR A 237 4.99 16.57 6.29
N THR A 238 4.69 17.87 6.20
CA THR A 238 5.20 18.75 5.14
C THR A 238 6.72 18.86 5.18
N LYS A 239 7.30 18.98 6.38
CA LYS A 239 8.76 18.99 6.56
C LYS A 239 9.41 17.70 6.09
N LEU A 240 8.80 16.54 6.36
CA LEU A 240 9.28 15.24 5.88
C LEU A 240 9.19 15.11 4.36
N PHE A 241 8.15 15.67 3.73
CA PHE A 241 8.00 15.69 2.27
C PHE A 241 9.19 16.37 1.58
N PHE A 242 9.60 17.54 2.09
CA PHE A 242 10.78 18.26 1.58
C PHE A 242 12.11 17.68 2.05
N GLY A 243 12.09 16.57 2.80
CA GLY A 243 13.28 15.84 3.18
C GLY A 243 13.97 15.22 1.96
N ARG A 244 15.30 15.38 1.87
CA ARG A 244 16.12 14.85 0.76
C ARG A 244 15.83 13.39 0.43
N ASN A 245 15.69 12.53 1.45
CA ASN A 245 15.45 11.11 1.24
C ASN A 245 14.07 10.82 0.64
N PHE A 246 13.04 11.57 1.02
CA PHE A 246 11.70 11.38 0.46
C PHE A 246 11.63 11.92 -0.96
N LEU A 247 12.17 13.11 -1.23
CA LEU A 247 12.20 13.71 -2.57
C LEU A 247 12.90 12.82 -3.60
N LEU A 248 13.98 12.13 -3.20
CA LEU A 248 14.67 11.15 -4.06
C LEU A 248 13.83 9.92 -4.37
N LEU A 249 12.81 9.61 -3.56
CA LEU A 249 11.90 8.48 -3.78
C LEU A 249 10.65 8.87 -4.58
N VAL A 250 10.32 10.15 -4.73
CA VAL A 250 9.08 10.62 -5.38
C VAL A 250 8.92 10.06 -6.79
N LEU A 251 10.00 10.01 -7.60
CA LEU A 251 9.94 9.43 -8.94
C LEU A 251 9.77 7.91 -8.92
N PHE A 252 10.34 7.23 -7.92
CA PHE A 252 10.21 5.77 -7.79
C PHE A 252 8.82 5.35 -7.32
N ILE A 253 8.22 6.15 -6.43
CA ILE A 253 6.79 6.06 -6.08
C ILE A 253 5.96 6.31 -7.34
N GLY A 254 6.28 7.38 -8.07
CA GLY A 254 5.54 7.79 -9.27
C GLY A 254 5.49 6.74 -10.35
N GLN A 255 6.64 6.21 -10.80
CA GLN A 255 6.67 5.18 -11.85
C GLN A 255 5.93 3.90 -11.44
N ALA A 256 5.90 3.58 -10.14
CA ALA A 256 5.23 2.39 -9.65
C ALA A 256 3.72 2.53 -9.81
N VAL A 257 3.14 3.63 -9.33
CA VAL A 257 1.69 3.81 -9.38
C VAL A 257 1.17 4.33 -10.71
N PHE A 258 2.02 5.04 -11.47
CA PHE A 258 1.68 5.48 -12.81
C PHE A 258 1.41 4.29 -13.73
N ALA A 259 2.10 3.15 -13.53
CA ALA A 259 1.90 1.93 -14.29
C ALA A 259 0.45 1.42 -14.25
N GLU A 260 -0.30 1.69 -13.18
CA GLU A 260 -1.66 1.16 -12.97
C GLU A 260 -2.62 1.51 -14.11
N ALA A 261 -2.75 2.79 -14.42
CA ALA A 261 -3.63 3.22 -15.51
C ALA A 261 -3.14 2.70 -16.86
N VAL A 262 -1.83 2.58 -17.05
CA VAL A 262 -1.21 2.10 -18.30
C VAL A 262 -1.59 0.65 -18.58
N PHE A 263 -1.41 -0.28 -17.63
CA PHE A 263 -1.72 -1.69 -17.91
C PHE A 263 -3.23 -1.98 -17.96
N PHE A 264 -4.06 -1.22 -17.24
CA PHE A 264 -5.53 -1.34 -17.38
C PHE A 264 -6.05 -0.73 -18.67
N THR A 265 -5.45 0.36 -19.15
CA THR A 265 -5.79 0.95 -20.46
C THR A 265 -5.32 0.05 -21.61
N TYR A 266 -4.12 -0.52 -21.50
CA TYR A 266 -3.64 -1.57 -22.40
C TYR A 266 -4.62 -2.75 -22.48
N LEU A 267 -5.08 -3.26 -21.34
CA LEU A 267 -6.08 -4.33 -21.30
C LEU A 267 -7.39 -3.91 -21.97
N ALA A 268 -7.83 -2.66 -21.77
CA ALA A 268 -9.07 -2.15 -22.33
C ALA A 268 -9.05 -1.97 -23.86
N LEU A 269 -7.91 -1.59 -24.43
CA LEU A 269 -7.77 -1.27 -25.86
C LEU A 269 -7.55 -2.49 -26.74
N TRP A 270 -6.78 -3.49 -26.26
CA TRP A 270 -6.23 -4.53 -27.12
C TRP A 270 -6.86 -5.92 -26.94
N PHE A 271 -7.91 -6.05 -26.11
CA PHE A 271 -8.49 -7.35 -25.75
C PHE A 271 -10.02 -7.39 -25.80
N SER A 272 -10.58 -8.57 -26.09
CA SER A 272 -12.02 -8.85 -26.05
C SER A 272 -12.59 -8.78 -24.63
N VAL A 273 -13.92 -8.66 -24.48
CA VAL A 273 -14.57 -8.56 -23.16
C VAL A 273 -14.21 -9.74 -22.25
N ARG A 274 -14.26 -10.98 -22.76
CA ARG A 274 -13.91 -12.18 -21.99
C ARG A 274 -12.43 -12.25 -21.61
N SER A 275 -11.52 -11.82 -22.49
CA SER A 275 -10.09 -11.69 -22.18
C SER A 275 -9.83 -10.68 -21.06
N ARG A 276 -10.51 -9.53 -21.08
CA ARG A 276 -10.41 -8.54 -19.98
C ARG A 276 -10.96 -9.10 -18.67
N ALA A 277 -12.02 -9.89 -18.73
CA ALA A 277 -12.59 -10.52 -17.55
C ALA A 277 -11.64 -11.54 -16.91
N LEU A 278 -10.94 -12.34 -17.75
CA LEU A 278 -9.85 -13.19 -17.29
C LEU A 278 -8.72 -12.36 -16.66
N GLY A 279 -8.34 -11.24 -17.30
CA GLY A 279 -7.34 -10.30 -16.79
C GLY A 279 -7.68 -9.76 -15.40
N SER A 280 -8.92 -9.32 -15.20
CA SER A 280 -9.42 -8.85 -13.91
C SER A 280 -9.28 -9.91 -12.82
N PHE A 281 -9.71 -11.15 -13.08
CA PHE A 281 -9.62 -12.25 -12.13
C PHE A 281 -8.17 -12.62 -11.79
N LEU A 282 -7.33 -12.79 -12.81
CA LEU A 282 -5.91 -13.13 -12.63
C LEU A 282 -5.12 -12.00 -11.95
N SER A 283 -5.47 -10.74 -12.18
CA SER A 283 -4.80 -9.59 -11.56
C SER A 283 -4.85 -9.68 -10.02
N GLY A 284 -6.01 -10.06 -9.47
CA GLY A 284 -6.17 -10.25 -8.04
C GLY A 284 -5.34 -11.41 -7.51
N ILE A 285 -5.38 -12.57 -8.17
CA ILE A 285 -4.63 -13.77 -7.77
C ILE A 285 -3.11 -13.50 -7.78
N VAL A 286 -2.63 -12.91 -8.86
CA VAL A 286 -1.22 -12.59 -9.04
C VAL A 286 -0.74 -11.58 -8.00
N ALA A 287 -1.57 -10.58 -7.68
CA ALA A 287 -1.26 -9.63 -6.61
C ALA A 287 -1.11 -10.32 -5.25
N VAL A 288 -2.01 -11.25 -4.89
CA VAL A 288 -1.89 -12.02 -3.64
C VAL A 288 -0.61 -12.84 -3.60
N ILE A 289 -0.31 -13.58 -4.68
CA ILE A 289 0.88 -14.44 -4.75
C ILE A 289 2.16 -13.61 -4.66
N ALA A 290 2.28 -12.57 -5.49
CA ALA A 290 3.45 -11.69 -5.53
C ALA A 290 3.69 -11.03 -4.18
N GLY A 291 2.62 -10.58 -3.52
CA GLY A 291 2.73 -9.93 -2.22
C GLY A 291 3.18 -10.87 -1.11
N ASN A 292 2.68 -12.09 -1.07
CA ASN A 292 3.12 -13.08 -0.09
C ASN A 292 4.58 -13.51 -0.33
N ILE A 293 5.01 -13.68 -1.59
CA ILE A 293 6.40 -14.03 -1.91
C ILE A 293 7.36 -12.93 -1.45
N LEU A 294 7.08 -11.68 -1.80
CA LEU A 294 7.94 -10.56 -1.42
C LEU A 294 7.92 -10.31 0.09
N GLY A 295 6.74 -10.33 0.71
CA GLY A 295 6.60 -10.19 2.16
C GLY A 295 7.40 -11.26 2.90
N HIS A 296 7.25 -12.53 2.50
CA HIS A 296 8.02 -13.63 3.08
C HIS A 296 9.54 -13.45 2.92
N TRP A 297 10.01 -12.85 1.83
CA TRP A 297 11.44 -12.54 1.66
C TRP A 297 11.89 -11.38 2.56
N LEU A 298 11.13 -10.29 2.59
CA LEU A 298 11.46 -9.07 3.34
C LEU A 298 11.41 -9.31 4.86
N ASP A 299 10.53 -10.19 5.34
CA ASP A 299 10.37 -10.50 6.75
C ASP A 299 11.42 -11.48 7.30
N ARG A 300 12.32 -12.02 6.46
CA ARG A 300 13.39 -12.92 6.89
C ARG A 300 14.47 -12.19 7.70
N THR A 301 14.26 -12.10 9.01
CA THR A 301 15.18 -11.47 9.98
C THR A 301 16.56 -12.12 10.05
N LYS A 302 16.69 -13.40 9.65
CA LYS A 302 17.97 -14.11 9.54
C LYS A 302 18.92 -13.51 8.49
N ILE A 303 18.39 -12.74 7.53
CA ILE A 303 19.16 -12.12 6.46
C ILE A 303 19.28 -10.61 6.75
N SER A 304 20.48 -10.06 6.58
CA SER A 304 20.71 -8.63 6.84
C SER A 304 19.77 -7.72 6.04
N LEU A 305 19.35 -6.60 6.63
CA LEU A 305 18.52 -5.59 5.98
C LEU A 305 19.13 -5.10 4.64
N LYS A 306 20.46 -4.97 4.61
CA LYS A 306 21.23 -4.58 3.43
C LYS A 306 21.02 -5.52 2.25
N ILE A 307 21.10 -6.84 2.48
CA ILE A 307 20.93 -7.85 1.42
C ILE A 307 19.47 -7.83 0.94
N ARG A 308 18.51 -7.93 1.88
CA ARG A 308 17.08 -7.95 1.55
C ARG A 308 16.67 -6.76 0.69
N THR A 309 17.06 -5.55 1.11
CA THR A 309 16.73 -4.31 0.41
C THR A 309 17.33 -4.28 -1.00
N ARG A 310 18.62 -4.58 -1.13
CA ARG A 310 19.34 -4.47 -2.41
C ARG A 310 18.95 -5.57 -3.40
N SER A 311 18.75 -6.80 -2.93
CA SER A 311 18.32 -7.90 -3.79
C SER A 311 16.89 -7.68 -4.29
N SER A 312 15.97 -7.22 -3.42
CA SER A 312 14.61 -6.88 -3.82
C SER A 312 14.58 -5.72 -4.82
N PHE A 313 15.35 -4.65 -4.55
CA PHE A 313 15.44 -3.53 -5.49
C PHE A 313 15.99 -3.96 -6.86
N ALA A 314 17.10 -4.71 -6.89
CA ALA A 314 17.69 -5.19 -8.14
C ALA A 314 16.73 -6.10 -8.91
N ALA A 315 16.09 -7.06 -8.23
CA ALA A 315 15.12 -7.96 -8.86
C ALA A 315 13.94 -7.20 -9.45
N ILE A 316 13.34 -6.27 -8.69
CA ILE A 316 12.19 -5.48 -9.15
C ILE A 316 12.58 -4.62 -10.35
N VAL A 317 13.69 -3.89 -10.28
CA VAL A 317 14.11 -3.00 -11.38
C VAL A 317 14.43 -3.78 -12.64
N ILE A 318 15.17 -4.88 -12.55
CA ILE A 318 15.56 -5.71 -13.71
C ILE A 318 14.32 -6.30 -14.38
N LEU A 319 13.41 -6.90 -13.59
CA LEU A 319 12.18 -7.49 -14.12
C LEU A 319 11.26 -6.43 -14.74
N GLN A 320 11.08 -5.28 -14.08
CA GLN A 320 10.32 -4.18 -14.64
C GLN A 320 10.90 -3.68 -15.95
N GLY A 321 12.23 -3.53 -16.05
CA GLY A 321 12.89 -3.15 -17.29
C GLY A 321 12.59 -4.13 -18.43
N ALA A 322 12.67 -5.44 -18.16
CA ALA A 322 12.35 -6.46 -19.15
C ALA A 322 10.87 -6.39 -19.61
N TRP A 323 9.94 -6.21 -18.67
CA TRP A 323 8.51 -6.11 -19.00
C TRP A 323 8.16 -4.82 -19.73
N TRP A 324 8.79 -3.69 -19.39
CA TRP A 324 8.58 -2.43 -20.11
C TRP A 324 9.14 -2.47 -21.52
N ILE A 325 10.29 -3.13 -21.74
CA ILE A 325 10.81 -3.39 -23.10
C ILE A 325 9.79 -4.22 -23.89
N TRP A 326 9.30 -5.31 -23.30
CA TRP A 326 8.31 -6.18 -23.94
C TRP A 326 7.01 -5.42 -24.27
N ALA A 327 6.47 -4.65 -23.32
CA ALA A 327 5.29 -3.81 -23.50
C ALA A 327 5.51 -2.77 -24.62
N THR A 328 6.66 -2.09 -24.63
CA THR A 328 7.04 -1.10 -25.64
C THR A 328 7.01 -1.71 -27.04
N VAL A 329 7.62 -2.89 -27.22
CA VAL A 329 7.61 -3.59 -28.52
C VAL A 329 6.18 -3.92 -28.96
N LEU A 330 5.34 -4.42 -28.04
CA LEU A 330 3.96 -4.78 -28.35
C LEU A 330 3.11 -3.57 -28.72
N VAL A 331 3.07 -2.52 -27.89
CA VAL A 331 2.22 -1.35 -28.17
C VAL A 331 2.65 -0.62 -29.44
N THR A 332 3.95 -0.59 -29.76
CA THR A 332 4.45 -0.04 -31.02
C THR A 332 3.92 -0.82 -32.22
N ARG A 333 3.84 -2.16 -32.12
CA ARG A 333 3.24 -3.01 -33.13
C ARG A 333 1.72 -2.81 -33.20
N PHE A 334 1.04 -2.82 -32.06
CA PHE A 334 -0.41 -2.75 -31.96
C PHE A 334 -0.97 -1.42 -32.45
N HIS A 335 -0.24 -0.32 -32.25
CA HIS A 335 -0.60 0.99 -32.81
C HIS A 335 -0.70 0.97 -34.34
N ARG A 336 0.08 0.10 -35.02
CA ARG A 336 0.02 -0.10 -36.48
C ARG A 336 -1.01 -1.15 -36.89
N THR A 337 -1.04 -2.29 -36.19
CA THR A 337 -1.86 -3.45 -36.61
C THR A 337 -3.27 -3.44 -36.07
N ARG A 338 -3.57 -2.59 -35.07
CA ARG A 338 -4.87 -2.42 -34.41
C ARG A 338 -5.56 -3.75 -34.05
N PRO A 339 -4.89 -4.66 -33.32
CA PRO A 339 -5.47 -5.96 -33.00
C PRO A 339 -6.51 -5.86 -31.89
N THR A 340 -7.36 -6.87 -31.80
CA THR A 340 -8.18 -7.14 -30.62
C THR A 340 -8.03 -8.62 -30.30
N TYR A 341 -7.31 -8.95 -29.23
CA TYR A 341 -7.01 -10.33 -28.87
C TYR A 341 -8.11 -10.94 -28.01
N ASP A 342 -8.63 -12.06 -28.50
CA ASP A 342 -9.39 -13.01 -27.72
C ASP A 342 -8.49 -14.12 -27.13
N TRP A 343 -8.91 -14.77 -26.04
CA TRP A 343 -8.15 -15.85 -25.41
C TRP A 343 -7.91 -17.06 -26.32
N SER A 344 -8.68 -17.21 -27.40
CA SER A 344 -8.54 -18.28 -28.38
C SER A 344 -7.59 -17.92 -29.53
N ASP A 345 -7.17 -16.66 -29.61
CA ASP A 345 -6.40 -16.18 -30.74
C ASP A 345 -4.91 -16.54 -30.63
N SER A 346 -4.32 -16.83 -31.79
CA SER A 346 -2.87 -16.99 -31.88
C SER A 346 -2.15 -15.70 -31.45
N GLY A 347 -1.20 -15.82 -30.52
CA GLY A 347 -0.48 -14.67 -29.97
C GLY A 347 -1.10 -14.05 -28.72
N PHE A 348 -2.29 -14.49 -28.27
CA PHE A 348 -2.89 -14.06 -27.00
C PHE A 348 -1.92 -14.20 -25.83
N GLY A 349 -1.25 -15.36 -25.69
CA GLY A 349 -0.33 -15.60 -24.58
C GLY A 349 0.81 -14.57 -24.51
N ALA A 350 1.32 -14.12 -25.65
CA ALA A 350 2.37 -13.10 -25.68
C ALA A 350 1.82 -11.70 -25.32
N ALA A 351 0.64 -11.35 -25.82
CA ALA A 351 0.01 -10.06 -25.54
C ALA A 351 -0.48 -9.95 -24.09
N PHE A 352 -1.14 -11.01 -23.60
CA PHE A 352 -1.75 -11.10 -22.28
C PHE A 352 -0.71 -11.34 -21.18
N GLY A 353 0.35 -12.10 -21.48
CA GLY A 353 1.44 -12.32 -20.55
C GLY A 353 2.06 -11.02 -20.04
N VAL A 354 2.28 -10.04 -20.92
CA VAL A 354 2.77 -8.70 -20.53
C VAL A 354 1.87 -8.05 -19.49
N PHE A 355 0.55 -8.06 -19.71
CA PHE A 355 -0.40 -7.49 -18.76
C PHE A 355 -0.28 -8.14 -17.37
N VAL A 356 -0.21 -9.47 -17.32
CA VAL A 356 -0.06 -10.22 -16.06
C VAL A 356 1.25 -9.87 -15.35
N PHE A 357 2.36 -9.81 -16.09
CA PHE A 357 3.67 -9.47 -15.53
C PHE A 357 3.78 -8.01 -15.09
N LEU A 358 3.18 -7.06 -15.82
CA LEU A 358 3.10 -5.66 -15.39
C LEU A 358 2.29 -5.53 -14.09
N THR A 359 1.19 -6.26 -13.96
CA THR A 359 0.40 -6.32 -12.71
C THR A 359 1.21 -6.90 -11.55
N LEU A 360 1.95 -7.99 -11.82
CA LEU A 360 2.87 -8.59 -10.84
C LEU A 360 3.94 -7.58 -10.40
N GLY A 361 4.54 -6.86 -11.36
CA GLY A 361 5.54 -5.83 -11.11
C GLY A 361 5.02 -4.65 -10.31
N PHE A 362 3.81 -4.19 -10.61
CA PHE A 362 3.11 -3.17 -9.83
C PHE A 362 2.98 -3.62 -8.37
N GLN A 363 2.48 -4.83 -8.12
CA GLN A 363 2.28 -5.30 -6.75
C GLN A 363 3.59 -5.46 -5.97
N LEU A 364 4.63 -6.01 -6.60
CA LEU A 364 5.96 -6.13 -5.98
C LEU A 364 6.52 -4.76 -5.62
N ASN A 365 6.48 -3.81 -6.55
CA ASN A 365 7.02 -2.48 -6.32
C ASN A 365 6.20 -1.73 -5.25
N TYR A 366 4.86 -1.80 -5.33
CA TYR A 366 3.96 -1.21 -4.34
C TYR A 366 4.29 -1.66 -2.91
N LEU A 367 4.41 -2.96 -2.65
CA LEU A 367 4.78 -3.46 -1.31
C LEU A 367 6.20 -3.09 -0.91
N PHE A 368 7.13 -3.06 -1.87
CA PHE A 368 8.49 -2.62 -1.60
C PHE A 368 8.55 -1.14 -1.18
N LEU A 369 7.69 -0.27 -1.72
CA LEU A 369 7.58 1.13 -1.28
C LEU A 369 7.20 1.23 0.20
N TYR A 370 6.22 0.47 0.68
CA TYR A 370 5.87 0.44 2.11
C TYR A 370 7.05 -0.01 2.97
N PHE A 371 7.78 -1.03 2.51
CA PHE A 371 9.01 -1.47 3.18
C PHE A 371 10.08 -0.36 3.22
N ILE A 372 10.29 0.36 2.12
CA ILE A 372 11.25 1.47 2.06
C ILE A 372 10.90 2.55 3.07
N ILE A 373 9.64 2.98 3.05
CA ILE A 373 9.11 4.04 3.88
C ILE A 373 9.17 3.66 5.37
N HIS A 374 8.85 2.41 5.71
CA HIS A 374 9.00 1.91 7.07
C HIS A 374 10.45 1.96 7.55
N ASN A 375 11.43 1.58 6.72
CA ASN A 375 12.85 1.61 7.06
C ASN A 375 13.49 3.02 6.98
N LEU A 376 12.79 3.99 6.39
CA LEU A 376 13.22 5.38 6.34
C LEU A 376 12.87 6.13 7.63
N ALA A 377 11.77 5.74 8.28
CA ALA A 377 11.29 6.31 9.53
C ALA A 377 12.22 5.98 10.71
N ARG A 378 12.36 6.93 11.63
CA ARG A 378 13.17 6.78 12.85
C ARG A 378 12.37 6.31 14.06
N ASP A 379 11.08 6.63 14.08
CA ASP A 379 10.15 6.30 15.14
C ASP A 379 8.76 5.99 14.56
N GLU A 380 7.85 5.50 15.40
CA GLU A 380 6.49 5.13 14.99
C GLU A 380 5.69 6.31 14.42
N ALA A 381 5.92 7.53 14.91
CA ALA A 381 5.21 8.71 14.42
C ALA A 381 5.67 9.08 13.00
N GLU A 382 6.98 9.00 12.72
CA GLU A 382 7.52 9.13 11.38
C GLU A 382 7.00 8.03 10.44
N VAL A 383 6.83 6.77 10.90
CA VAL A 383 6.23 5.70 10.06
C VAL A 383 4.84 6.11 9.58
N ILE A 384 4.01 6.64 10.47
CA ILE A 384 2.65 7.09 10.14
C ILE A 384 2.70 8.25 9.14
N ARG A 385 3.56 9.25 9.37
CA ARG A 385 3.70 10.41 8.48
C ARG A 385 4.21 10.01 7.10
N TYR A 386 5.26 9.19 7.03
CA TYR A 386 5.77 8.74 5.74
C TYR A 386 4.76 7.83 5.01
N ALA A 387 3.97 7.01 5.72
CA ALA A 387 2.88 6.25 5.10
C ALA A 387 1.81 7.18 4.51
N ALA A 388 1.46 8.27 5.21
CA ALA A 388 0.56 9.29 4.69
C ALA A 388 1.16 10.03 3.47
N LEU A 389 2.44 10.38 3.51
CA LEU A 389 3.15 10.99 2.37
C LEU A 389 3.23 10.08 1.17
N LEU A 390 3.52 8.79 1.38
CA LEU A 390 3.49 7.78 0.33
C LEU A 390 2.10 7.79 -0.32
N ARG A 391 1.04 7.65 0.48
CA ARG A 391 -0.34 7.62 -0.03
C ARG A 391 -0.75 8.87 -0.79
N GLY A 392 -0.41 10.06 -0.28
CA GLY A 392 -0.69 11.33 -0.95
C GLY A 392 0.08 11.47 -2.27
N THR A 393 1.35 11.08 -2.28
CA THR A 393 2.21 11.11 -3.47
C THR A 393 1.74 10.09 -4.51
N GLU A 394 1.37 8.88 -4.09
CA GLU A 394 0.77 7.85 -4.95
C GLU A 394 -0.48 8.40 -5.65
N SER A 395 -1.38 9.02 -4.89
CA SER A 395 -2.63 9.59 -5.40
C SER A 395 -2.38 10.67 -6.45
N ALA A 396 -1.41 11.56 -6.22
CA ALA A 396 -1.07 12.61 -7.17
C ALA A 396 -0.53 12.03 -8.50
N TRP A 397 0.33 11.01 -8.44
CA TRP A 397 0.83 10.34 -9.63
C TRP A 397 -0.24 9.52 -10.36
N GLN A 398 -1.16 8.88 -9.64
CA GLN A 398 -2.31 8.19 -10.24
C GLN A 398 -3.23 9.19 -10.94
N ALA A 399 -3.49 10.36 -10.35
CA ALA A 399 -4.26 11.42 -11.00
C ALA A 399 -3.63 11.84 -12.35
N LEU A 400 -2.30 12.05 -12.36
CA LEU A 400 -1.58 12.36 -13.58
C LEU A 400 -1.64 11.22 -14.59
N SER A 401 -1.45 9.98 -14.13
CA SER A 401 -1.47 8.79 -15.00
C SER A 401 -2.82 8.60 -15.67
N TYR A 402 -3.91 8.51 -14.90
CA TYR A 402 -5.25 8.40 -15.45
C TYR A 402 -5.63 9.63 -16.30
N GLY A 403 -5.15 10.83 -15.94
CA GLY A 403 -5.36 12.03 -16.74
C GLY A 403 -4.72 11.93 -18.13
N LEU A 404 -3.45 11.50 -18.20
CA LEU A 404 -2.74 11.29 -19.46
C LEU A 404 -3.32 10.13 -20.26
N GLU A 405 -3.63 9.00 -19.63
CA GLU A 405 -4.26 7.83 -20.27
C GLU A 405 -5.68 8.11 -20.79
N SER A 406 -6.29 9.25 -20.43
CA SER A 406 -7.55 9.70 -21.06
C SER A 406 -7.34 10.28 -22.48
N ILE A 407 -6.10 10.64 -22.82
CA ILE A 407 -5.71 11.15 -24.13
C ILE A 407 -5.36 9.96 -25.03
N ALA A 408 -5.96 9.90 -26.23
CA ALA A 408 -5.86 8.73 -27.11
C ALA A 408 -4.42 8.25 -27.39
N ILE A 409 -3.51 9.17 -27.75
CA ILE A 409 -2.12 8.80 -28.06
C ILE A 409 -1.37 8.26 -26.84
N PHE A 410 -1.68 8.77 -25.64
CA PHE A 410 -1.11 8.26 -24.40
C PHE A 410 -1.64 6.87 -24.09
N GLY A 411 -2.97 6.68 -24.14
CA GLY A 411 -3.57 5.37 -23.93
C GLY A 411 -3.06 4.28 -24.88
N GLU A 412 -2.78 4.63 -26.13
CA GLU A 412 -2.32 3.67 -27.13
C GLU A 412 -0.84 3.30 -27.00
N VAL A 413 0.04 4.30 -26.79
CA VAL A 413 1.50 4.10 -26.78
C VAL A 413 2.24 4.99 -25.78
N GLY A 414 1.81 6.25 -25.62
CA GLY A 414 2.54 7.26 -24.87
C GLY A 414 2.68 6.94 -23.38
N GLY A 415 1.68 6.29 -22.78
CA GLY A 415 1.70 5.84 -21.39
C GLY A 415 2.80 4.84 -21.10
N VAL A 416 2.95 3.83 -21.97
CA VAL A 416 4.00 2.82 -21.87
C VAL A 416 5.38 3.46 -22.03
N TYR A 417 5.56 4.32 -23.03
CA TYR A 417 6.84 4.99 -23.27
C TYR A 417 7.22 5.92 -22.13
N LEU A 418 6.28 6.73 -21.65
CA LEU A 418 6.49 7.63 -20.53
C LEU A 418 6.83 6.84 -19.26
N ASN A 419 6.07 5.79 -18.94
CA ASN A 419 6.34 5.03 -17.74
C ASN A 419 7.67 4.26 -17.81
N PHE A 420 8.09 3.82 -19.01
CA PHE A 420 9.42 3.24 -19.20
C PHE A 420 10.53 4.28 -18.98
N GLY A 421 10.35 5.51 -19.46
CA GLY A 421 11.25 6.62 -19.16
C GLY A 421 11.29 6.99 -17.66
N LEU A 422 10.14 7.04 -17.01
CA LEU A 422 10.02 7.28 -15.56
C LEU A 422 10.70 6.19 -14.75
N TRP A 423 10.54 4.91 -15.13
CA TRP A 423 11.26 3.79 -14.55
C TRP A 423 12.76 4.02 -14.61
N ALA A 424 13.32 4.35 -15.78
CA ALA A 424 14.75 4.58 -15.94
C ALA A 424 15.25 5.77 -15.08
N ALA A 425 14.52 6.88 -15.10
CA ALA A 425 14.84 8.08 -14.35
C ALA A 425 14.79 7.87 -12.82
N ALA A 426 13.90 6.98 -12.35
CA ALA A 426 13.70 6.73 -10.92
C ALA A 426 14.78 5.85 -10.27
N ILE A 427 15.53 5.05 -11.05
CA ILE A 427 16.49 4.06 -10.51
C ILE A 427 17.59 4.74 -9.70
N LEU A 428 18.25 5.75 -10.28
CA LEU A 428 19.40 6.40 -9.64
C LEU A 428 19.00 7.14 -8.35
N PRO A 429 17.97 8.02 -8.34
CA PRO A 429 17.49 8.65 -7.12
C PRO A 429 17.11 7.65 -6.02
N ALA A 430 16.38 6.58 -6.37
CA ALA A 430 16.00 5.55 -5.42
C ALA A 430 17.25 4.86 -4.83
N TRP A 431 18.19 4.45 -5.68
CA TRP A 431 19.41 3.78 -5.23
C TRP A 431 20.24 4.61 -4.25
N LEU A 432 20.29 5.93 -4.45
CA LEU A 432 20.98 6.85 -3.54
C LEU A 432 20.40 6.80 -2.12
N VAL A 433 19.13 6.46 -1.94
CA VAL A 433 18.52 6.27 -0.62
C VAL A 433 18.77 4.85 -0.12
N LEU A 434 18.37 3.86 -0.93
CA LEU A 434 18.38 2.43 -0.61
C LEU A 434 19.77 1.89 -0.25
N ARG A 435 20.86 2.43 -0.84
CA ARG A 435 22.22 1.96 -0.56
C ARG A 435 22.64 2.12 0.91
N HIS A 436 22.03 3.05 1.63
CA HIS A 436 22.35 3.34 3.04
C HIS A 436 21.61 2.42 4.02
N PHE A 437 20.61 1.66 3.56
CA PHE A 437 19.85 0.75 4.43
C PHE A 437 20.73 -0.41 4.90
N GLY A 438 20.75 -0.63 6.22
CA GLY A 438 21.60 -1.64 6.85
C GLY A 438 23.11 -1.36 6.73
N ALA A 439 23.53 -0.14 6.36
CA ALA A 439 24.93 0.26 6.28
C ALA A 439 25.44 1.01 7.52
N ARG A 440 24.56 1.38 8.46
CA ARG A 440 24.97 1.92 9.77
C ARG A 440 25.60 0.81 10.60
N LYS A 441 26.93 0.84 10.70
CA LYS A 441 27.66 0.37 11.87
C LYS A 441 27.68 1.49 12.91
N ASP A 442 27.75 1.10 14.17
CA ASP A 442 27.76 1.94 15.37
C ASP A 442 28.68 3.17 15.27
N GLY A 443 28.20 4.31 15.75
CA GLY A 443 29.00 5.49 16.11
C GLY A 443 29.67 6.28 14.97
N ALA A 444 28.96 7.25 14.38
CA ALA A 444 29.53 8.56 13.97
C ALA A 444 28.44 9.43 13.33
N ILE A 445 28.11 10.53 14.01
CA ILE A 445 27.48 11.69 13.39
C ILE A 445 28.58 12.40 12.61
N ILE A 446 28.50 12.39 11.27
CA ILE A 446 29.10 13.44 10.45
C ILE A 446 28.01 13.98 9.54
N ILE A 447 27.48 15.13 9.93
CA ILE A 447 26.76 16.04 9.05
C ILE A 447 27.85 16.72 8.20
N SER A 448 27.95 16.39 6.91
CA SER A 448 28.67 17.26 5.97
C SER A 448 27.71 18.39 5.55
N GLY A 449 27.82 19.53 6.22
CA GLY A 449 27.29 20.82 5.76
C GLY A 449 28.45 21.81 5.71
N GLY A 450 28.65 22.44 4.55
CA GLY A 450 29.79 23.29 4.24
C GLY A 450 29.84 24.60 5.04
N GLU A 451 31.11 25.03 5.18
CA GLU A 451 31.73 26.32 5.51
C GLU A 451 30.88 27.55 5.91
N GLY A 452 31.34 28.21 6.99
CA GLY A 452 31.04 29.61 7.29
C GLY A 452 31.45 30.10 8.69
N GLY A 453 32.74 30.36 8.92
CA GLY A 453 33.20 31.51 9.72
C GLY A 453 33.33 31.44 11.27
N SER A 454 34.60 31.41 11.70
CA SER A 454 35.22 32.16 12.82
C SER A 454 34.88 31.82 14.30
N GLY A 455 35.92 31.32 15.00
CA GLY A 455 36.34 31.89 16.29
C GLY A 455 36.38 30.95 17.51
N GLY A 456 37.57 30.50 17.91
CA GLY A 456 37.87 30.27 19.34
C GLY A 456 38.60 28.98 19.75
N LYS A 457 39.94 29.06 19.77
CA LYS A 457 40.90 28.37 20.66
C LYS A 457 40.93 26.83 20.70
N VAL A 458 41.91 26.30 19.95
CA VAL A 458 42.56 25.01 20.18
C VAL A 458 43.53 25.16 21.37
N VAL A 459 43.43 24.27 22.37
CA VAL A 459 44.52 24.00 23.32
C VAL A 459 44.96 22.55 23.11
N THR A 460 46.12 22.42 22.48
CA THR A 460 46.93 21.20 22.40
C THR A 460 47.79 21.06 23.66
N GLY A 461 47.78 19.87 24.27
CA GLY A 461 48.83 19.37 25.16
C GLY A 461 48.94 17.86 24.91
N LEU A 462 49.89 17.39 24.10
CA LEU A 462 51.28 17.03 24.42
C LEU A 462 51.44 15.55 24.81
N ARG A 463 52.02 14.81 23.84
CA ARG A 463 52.99 13.69 23.89
C ARG A 463 52.83 12.57 24.95
N GLY A 464 52.80 11.31 24.46
CA GLY A 464 53.06 10.07 25.22
C GLY A 464 54.55 9.89 25.60
N PRO A 465 55.12 8.66 25.76
CA PRO A 465 54.58 7.32 25.47
C PRO A 465 54.98 6.23 26.51
N THR A 466 54.80 4.95 26.13
CA THR A 466 55.52 3.71 26.52
C THR A 466 54.81 2.66 27.37
N ALA A 467 55.11 1.42 26.96
CA ALA A 467 54.55 0.13 27.33
C ALA A 467 55.40 -0.55 28.41
N GLU A 468 54.82 -1.51 29.14
CA GLU A 468 55.59 -2.61 29.73
C GLU A 468 54.72 -3.84 29.98
N SER A 469 55.38 -5.00 29.89
CA SER A 469 54.87 -6.36 29.83
C SER A 469 55.32 -7.17 31.05
N GLY A 470 54.49 -8.11 31.52
CA GLY A 470 54.94 -9.48 31.86
C GLY A 470 55.15 -9.91 33.34
N SER A 471 54.37 -10.94 33.72
CA SER A 471 54.74 -12.17 34.47
C SER A 471 54.92 -12.19 36.01
N GLY A 472 54.36 -13.24 36.65
CA GLY A 472 54.89 -13.77 37.94
C GLY A 472 53.95 -14.60 38.85
N SER A 473 54.02 -15.94 38.73
CA SER A 473 53.85 -17.03 39.75
C SER A 473 52.49 -17.50 40.34
N THR A 474 52.22 -18.79 40.14
CA THR A 474 51.32 -19.81 40.77
C THR A 474 51.96 -20.45 42.04
N PRO A 475 51.47 -21.56 42.68
CA PRO A 475 50.18 -22.32 42.65
C PRO A 475 49.63 -22.67 44.07
N ASP A 476 48.45 -23.33 44.16
CA ASP A 476 48.27 -24.62 44.89
C ASP A 476 46.82 -25.15 44.81
N ALA A 477 46.69 -26.45 44.55
CA ALA A 477 45.50 -27.29 44.65
C ALA A 477 45.77 -28.37 45.74
N PRO A 478 44.80 -29.11 46.32
CA PRO A 478 44.02 -30.11 45.56
C PRO A 478 42.56 -30.36 46.02
N SER A 479 41.87 -31.12 45.16
CA SER A 479 40.60 -31.86 45.38
C SER A 479 40.79 -33.02 46.39
N PRO A 480 39.71 -33.62 46.94
CA PRO A 480 39.29 -34.91 46.40
C PRO A 480 37.78 -35.06 46.12
N ALA A 481 37.53 -36.10 45.34
CA ALA A 481 36.34 -36.53 44.63
C ALA A 481 35.36 -37.38 45.47
N GLU A 482 34.46 -38.03 44.72
CA GLU A 482 33.61 -39.20 45.04
C GLU A 482 32.26 -38.89 45.72
N GLU A 483 31.13 -39.48 45.34
CA GLU A 483 30.71 -40.37 44.25
C GLU A 483 29.18 -40.58 44.42
N THR A 484 28.47 -40.91 43.32
CA THR A 484 27.21 -41.72 43.24
C THR A 484 25.97 -41.27 44.05
N GLU A 485 24.70 -41.51 43.68
CA GLU A 485 24.09 -42.55 42.87
C GLU A 485 22.67 -42.09 42.42
N ALA A 486 22.18 -42.74 41.37
CA ALA A 486 20.85 -42.63 40.80
C ALA A 486 19.73 -43.14 41.75
N ASP A 487 18.48 -42.68 41.58
CA ASP A 487 17.41 -43.58 41.08
C ASP A 487 16.05 -42.91 40.77
N LYS A 488 15.45 -43.41 39.68
CA LYS A 488 14.04 -43.71 39.38
C LYS A 488 12.86 -42.72 39.55
N LYS A 489 12.25 -42.49 38.37
CA LYS A 489 10.86 -42.83 37.94
C LYS A 489 9.66 -42.37 38.78
N GLY A 490 8.69 -41.75 38.10
CA GLY A 490 7.26 -42.04 38.31
C GLY A 490 6.28 -40.93 37.93
N TRP A 491 5.50 -41.20 36.86
CA TRP A 491 4.24 -40.58 36.40
C TRP A 491 4.31 -39.39 35.45
#